data_AF-A0AB33D1X9-F1
#
_entry.id   AF-A0AB33D1X9-F1
#
_cell.length_a   1.000
_cell.length_b   1.000
_cell.length_c   1.000
_cell.angle_alpha   90.00
_cell.angle_beta   90.00
_cell.angle_gamma   90.00
#
_symmetry.space_group_name_H-M   'P 1'
#
loop_
_entity.id
_entity.type
_entity.pdbx_description
1 polymer ?
#
loop_
_entity_poly.entity_id
_entity_poly.type
_entity_poly.pdbx_seq_one_letter_code
_entity_poly.pdbx_strand_id
1 'polypeptide(L)'
;MRPAPGRKLAFKRLTVLALAASALATAQAATIEVPADTELQTTIDAAQPGDILVLAPGTYQGNIIVNKPLTLQGPSNRQAVLMGEREGRTVWVQAEDVQIRQLTVRNSGLSLPDMDAGIFLDKPAHNALIEHNDILDNLVGVYVWGPHNALVQHNTIVGNKELRLNERGNGVTVWNSPGSRILHNDISWGRDGIFSNASRDNVFSHNRFTQLRYAVHYMYTNNSEVSSNVSIGNDIAYALMFSQFLTVRENISINSTHQGLMLNAAQQSTITNNIVDGAEKGVFLYNANFNKISGNLIQNTQIGVHYTAGSEGNEITENAFIQNQNQVKYVGTRYLEWSSKDRGNYWSDHSAFDLNGDGIGDTAYRPNGLIEQLVWRAPSARVLLNSPAVSIVRWAQTQFPAILPGGIIDSAPLMRAPDNPVWERYKANHDSIQ
;
A
#
# COMPACT_ATOMS: atom_id res chain seq x y z
N MET A 1 54.83 63.99 -58.96
CA MET A 1 54.60 62.63 -58.41
C MET A 1 53.13 62.49 -58.02
N ARG A 2 52.48 61.37 -58.37
CA ARG A 2 51.17 60.90 -57.85
C ARG A 2 51.20 60.77 -56.29
N PRO A 3 50.09 60.55 -55.54
CA PRO A 3 48.65 60.45 -55.88
C PRO A 3 47.67 61.19 -54.91
N ALA A 4 46.35 61.06 -55.15
CA ALA A 4 45.25 61.12 -54.16
C ALA A 4 45.23 59.82 -53.28
N PRO A 5 44.17 59.38 -52.53
CA PRO A 5 42.90 59.96 -52.05
C PRO A 5 42.54 59.56 -50.57
N GLY A 6 41.31 59.86 -50.09
CA GLY A 6 40.51 58.81 -49.41
C GLY A 6 39.91 59.04 -48.00
N ARG A 7 38.59 59.31 -47.97
CA ARG A 7 37.51 58.82 -47.06
C ARG A 7 37.87 58.14 -45.72
N LYS A 8 37.10 58.44 -44.66
CA LYS A 8 35.97 57.59 -44.18
C LYS A 8 35.18 58.21 -43.01
N LEU A 9 33.86 58.16 -43.18
CA LEU A 9 32.78 58.37 -42.21
C LEU A 9 32.88 57.32 -41.08
N ALA A 10 32.76 57.73 -39.81
CA ALA A 10 32.56 56.81 -38.69
C ALA A 10 31.16 57.01 -38.09
N PHE A 11 30.46 55.89 -37.98
CA PHE A 11 29.06 55.73 -37.60
C PHE A 11 28.93 55.50 -36.09
N LYS A 12 27.84 56.04 -35.50
CA LYS A 12 27.05 55.54 -34.37
C LYS A 12 27.77 55.08 -33.07
N ARG A 13 27.29 55.63 -31.94
CA ARG A 13 26.37 54.93 -31.02
C ARG A 13 25.92 55.88 -29.89
N LEU A 14 24.68 56.37 -29.99
CA LEU A 14 23.94 56.96 -28.88
C LEU A 14 23.24 55.79 -28.16
N THR A 15 23.65 55.48 -26.94
CA THR A 15 22.98 54.47 -26.12
C THR A 15 21.88 55.16 -25.34
N VAL A 16 20.63 54.99 -25.76
CA VAL A 16 19.44 55.35 -24.98
C VAL A 16 19.21 54.24 -23.96
N LEU A 17 19.42 54.55 -22.68
CA LEU A 17 19.00 53.70 -21.57
C LEU A 17 17.50 53.92 -21.37
N ALA A 18 16.66 53.05 -21.93
CA ALA A 18 15.24 52.98 -21.57
C ALA A 18 15.11 52.15 -20.29
N LEU A 19 14.78 52.80 -19.18
CA LEU A 19 14.32 52.13 -17.96
C LEU A 19 13.00 51.41 -18.27
N ALA A 20 13.06 50.11 -18.51
CA ALA A 20 11.90 49.23 -18.41
C ALA A 20 11.63 48.99 -16.92
N ALA A 21 10.80 49.83 -16.31
CA ALA A 21 10.15 49.51 -15.05
C ALA A 21 9.07 48.45 -15.35
N SER A 22 9.49 47.19 -15.50
CA SER A 22 8.61 46.05 -15.39
C SER A 22 8.08 46.05 -13.96
N ALA A 23 6.86 46.53 -13.78
CA ALA A 23 6.09 46.31 -12.57
C ALA A 23 6.12 44.81 -12.28
N LEU A 24 6.83 44.42 -11.22
CA LEU A 24 6.63 43.14 -10.56
C LEU A 24 5.22 43.19 -9.99
N ALA A 25 4.23 42.86 -10.83
CA ALA A 25 2.93 42.48 -10.35
C ALA A 25 3.18 41.22 -9.52
N THR A 26 3.20 41.39 -8.19
CA THR A 26 3.12 40.27 -7.27
C THR A 26 1.85 39.52 -7.63
N ALA A 27 1.99 38.35 -8.27
CA ALA A 27 0.86 37.48 -8.54
C ALA A 27 0.27 37.07 -7.19
N GLN A 28 -0.77 37.79 -6.77
CA GLN A 28 -1.58 37.39 -5.62
C GLN A 28 -2.62 36.41 -6.14
N ALA A 29 -2.57 35.19 -5.61
CA ALA A 29 -3.66 34.23 -5.78
C ALA A 29 -4.96 34.85 -5.25
N ALA A 30 -5.96 35.01 -6.11
CA ALA A 30 -7.27 35.50 -5.71
C ALA A 30 -8.09 34.37 -5.09
N THR A 31 -8.97 34.72 -4.14
CA THR A 31 -10.03 33.82 -3.68
C THR A 31 -11.33 34.21 -4.38
N ILE A 32 -11.90 33.28 -5.13
CA ILE A 32 -13.09 33.48 -5.97
C ILE A 32 -14.22 32.62 -5.40
N GLU A 33 -15.26 33.26 -4.90
CA GLU A 33 -16.48 32.57 -4.47
C GLU A 33 -17.29 32.13 -5.69
N VAL A 34 -17.62 30.84 -5.76
CA VAL A 34 -18.36 30.22 -6.87
C VAL A 34 -19.76 29.86 -6.37
N PRO A 35 -20.82 30.57 -6.79
CA PRO A 35 -22.19 30.24 -6.42
C PRO A 35 -22.57 28.82 -6.83
N ALA A 36 -23.52 28.23 -6.11
CA ALA A 36 -24.09 26.93 -6.45
C ALA A 36 -24.66 26.93 -7.87
N ASP A 37 -24.63 25.76 -8.52
CA ASP A 37 -25.25 25.50 -9.83
C ASP A 37 -24.73 26.42 -10.97
N THR A 38 -23.58 27.06 -10.76
CA THR A 38 -22.86 27.80 -11.80
C THR A 38 -22.13 26.80 -12.72
N GLU A 39 -21.96 27.15 -14.00
CA GLU A 39 -21.07 26.40 -14.89
C GLU A 39 -19.61 26.54 -14.42
N LEU A 40 -19.15 25.55 -13.64
CA LEU A 40 -17.85 25.59 -12.96
C LEU A 40 -16.69 25.71 -13.96
N GLN A 41 -16.79 25.07 -15.13
CA GLN A 41 -15.73 25.11 -16.14
C GLN A 41 -15.45 26.54 -16.62
N THR A 42 -16.49 27.36 -16.85
CA THR A 42 -16.31 28.77 -17.24
C THR A 42 -15.55 29.56 -16.18
N THR A 43 -15.77 29.26 -14.90
CA THR A 43 -15.06 29.91 -13.78
C THR A 43 -13.60 29.48 -13.73
N ILE A 44 -13.32 28.19 -13.92
CA ILE A 44 -11.96 27.65 -14.02
C ILE A 44 -11.21 28.27 -15.21
N ASP A 45 -11.87 28.41 -16.36
CA ASP A 45 -11.28 28.98 -17.58
C ASP A 45 -10.89 30.45 -17.38
N ALA A 46 -11.73 31.22 -16.66
CA ALA A 46 -11.48 32.62 -16.34
C ALA A 46 -10.44 32.85 -15.22
N ALA A 47 -10.29 31.89 -14.30
CA ALA A 47 -9.36 31.98 -13.18
C ALA A 47 -7.89 32.05 -13.64
N GLN A 48 -7.07 32.74 -12.84
CA GLN A 48 -5.63 32.84 -13.02
C GLN A 48 -4.91 31.67 -12.31
N PRO A 49 -3.72 31.27 -12.79
CA PRO A 49 -2.89 30.31 -12.07
C PRO A 49 -2.62 30.73 -10.62
N GLY A 50 -2.85 29.81 -9.69
CA GLY A 50 -2.72 29.99 -8.25
C GLY A 50 -4.01 30.35 -7.52
N ASP A 51 -5.08 30.72 -8.23
CA ASP A 51 -6.35 31.12 -7.61
C ASP A 51 -7.00 29.98 -6.81
N ILE A 52 -7.80 30.37 -5.81
CA ILE A 52 -8.61 29.48 -4.98
C ILE A 52 -10.08 29.71 -5.32
N LEU A 53 -10.74 28.69 -5.86
CA LEU A 53 -12.17 28.70 -6.16
C LEU A 53 -12.90 28.03 -4.99
N VAL A 54 -13.65 28.84 -4.24
CA VAL A 54 -14.45 28.39 -3.10
C VAL A 54 -15.87 28.11 -3.57
N LEU A 55 -16.23 26.84 -3.63
CA LEU A 55 -17.51 26.36 -4.12
C LEU A 55 -18.55 26.38 -2.99
N ALA A 56 -19.66 27.08 -3.22
CA ALA A 56 -20.80 27.04 -2.33
C ALA A 56 -21.43 25.62 -2.30
N PRO A 57 -22.15 25.26 -1.22
CA PRO A 57 -22.95 24.03 -1.20
C PRO A 57 -23.91 23.96 -2.41
N GLY A 58 -23.86 22.87 -3.18
CA GLY A 58 -24.58 22.79 -4.45
C GLY A 58 -24.05 21.66 -5.35
N THR A 59 -24.68 21.49 -6.52
CA THR A 59 -24.24 20.50 -7.50
C THR A 59 -23.68 21.18 -8.74
N TYR A 60 -22.45 20.85 -9.08
CA TYR A 60 -21.75 21.33 -10.27
C TYR A 60 -21.72 20.18 -11.28
N GLN A 61 -22.53 20.30 -12.32
CA GLN A 61 -22.69 19.27 -13.35
C GLN A 61 -21.59 19.36 -14.40
N GLY A 62 -21.19 18.20 -14.92
CA GLY A 62 -20.28 18.08 -16.06
C GLY A 62 -18.89 17.56 -15.68
N ASN A 63 -18.16 17.17 -16.71
CA ASN A 63 -16.77 16.73 -16.58
C ASN A 63 -15.83 17.95 -16.53
N ILE A 64 -15.12 18.11 -15.42
CA ILE A 64 -14.31 19.29 -15.10
C ILE A 64 -12.86 19.08 -15.52
N ILE A 65 -12.28 20.04 -16.22
CA ILE A 65 -10.86 20.03 -16.62
C ILE A 65 -10.12 21.13 -15.89
N VAL A 66 -9.10 20.74 -15.13
CA VAL A 66 -8.19 21.64 -14.39
C VAL A 66 -6.83 21.63 -15.07
N ASN A 67 -6.57 22.62 -15.93
CA ASN A 67 -5.40 22.69 -16.80
C ASN A 67 -4.38 23.77 -16.41
N LYS A 68 -4.53 24.36 -15.23
CA LYS A 68 -3.62 25.35 -14.64
C LYS A 68 -3.51 25.11 -13.13
N PRO A 69 -2.42 25.51 -12.47
CA PRO A 69 -2.32 25.44 -11.00
C PRO A 69 -3.49 26.22 -10.38
N LEU A 70 -4.31 25.57 -9.55
CA LEU A 70 -5.42 26.19 -8.84
C LEU A 70 -5.90 25.30 -7.69
N THR A 71 -6.69 25.87 -6.79
CA THR A 71 -7.38 25.12 -5.73
C THR A 71 -8.88 25.12 -5.97
N LEU A 72 -9.49 23.93 -6.01
CA LEU A 72 -10.93 23.75 -5.87
C LEU A 72 -11.23 23.39 -4.41
N GLN A 73 -12.00 24.23 -3.73
CA GLN A 73 -12.33 24.05 -2.31
C GLN A 73 -13.84 24.07 -2.11
N GLY A 74 -14.39 23.00 -1.56
CA GLY A 74 -15.77 22.99 -1.07
C GLY A 74 -15.89 23.43 0.40
N PRO A 75 -17.11 23.44 0.95
CA PRO A 75 -17.35 23.69 2.37
C PRO A 75 -16.82 22.52 3.22
N SER A 76 -16.50 22.75 4.48
CA SER A 76 -15.96 21.73 5.41
C SER A 76 -16.85 20.50 5.59
N ASN A 77 -18.16 20.63 5.33
CA ASN A 77 -19.13 19.54 5.36
C ASN A 77 -19.28 18.79 4.01
N ARG A 78 -18.45 19.13 3.01
CA ARG A 78 -18.36 18.50 1.68
C ARG A 78 -19.65 18.54 0.85
N GLN A 79 -20.53 19.52 1.11
CA GLN A 79 -21.81 19.69 0.39
C GLN A 79 -21.69 20.29 -1.02
N ALA A 80 -20.50 20.65 -1.48
CA ALA A 80 -20.26 20.98 -2.89
C ALA A 80 -19.95 19.68 -3.66
N VAL A 81 -20.82 19.33 -4.61
CA VAL A 81 -20.78 18.06 -5.35
C VAL A 81 -20.35 18.30 -6.79
N LEU A 82 -19.23 17.73 -7.21
CA LEU A 82 -18.82 17.61 -8.60
C LEU A 82 -19.46 16.33 -9.17
N MET A 83 -20.43 16.51 -10.06
CA MET A 83 -21.25 15.44 -10.62
C MET A 83 -20.89 15.22 -12.09
N GLY A 84 -20.20 14.11 -12.36
CA GLY A 84 -19.88 13.69 -13.73
C GLY A 84 -21.12 13.22 -14.49
N GLU A 85 -20.97 12.98 -15.79
CA GLU A 85 -22.09 12.64 -16.69
C GLU A 85 -22.31 11.13 -16.86
N ARG A 86 -21.67 10.30 -16.03
CA ARG A 86 -21.53 8.83 -16.23
C ARG A 86 -20.80 8.47 -17.52
N GLU A 87 -19.99 9.39 -18.03
CA GLU A 87 -19.12 9.23 -19.19
C GLU A 87 -17.78 9.91 -18.88
N GLY A 88 -16.66 9.26 -19.17
CA GLY A 88 -15.33 9.85 -18.98
C GLY A 88 -14.93 10.06 -17.51
N ARG A 89 -14.12 11.10 -17.27
CA ARG A 89 -13.56 11.44 -15.96
C ARG A 89 -14.32 12.63 -15.37
N THR A 90 -14.75 12.52 -14.10
CA THR A 90 -15.50 13.63 -13.46
C THR A 90 -14.60 14.85 -13.27
N VAL A 91 -13.37 14.66 -12.80
CA VAL A 91 -12.35 15.71 -12.69
C VAL A 91 -11.06 15.24 -13.34
N TRP A 92 -10.59 15.98 -14.34
CA TRP A 92 -9.34 15.71 -15.06
C TRP A 92 -8.32 16.82 -14.77
N VAL A 93 -7.30 16.48 -14.00
CA VAL A 93 -6.21 17.38 -13.62
C VAL A 93 -5.05 17.21 -14.61
N GLN A 94 -4.67 18.30 -15.26
CA GLN A 94 -3.66 18.36 -16.32
C GLN A 94 -2.53 19.36 -16.02
N ALA A 95 -2.46 19.89 -14.79
CA ALA A 95 -1.45 20.84 -14.36
C ALA A 95 -0.91 20.51 -12.97
N GLU A 96 0.31 20.95 -12.71
CA GLU A 96 0.98 20.84 -11.42
C GLU A 96 0.36 21.72 -10.35
N ASP A 97 0.67 21.40 -9.09
CA ASP A 97 0.29 22.18 -7.89
C ASP A 97 -1.23 22.43 -7.77
N VAL A 98 -2.05 21.57 -8.38
CA VAL A 98 -3.51 21.58 -8.26
C VAL A 98 -3.93 20.98 -6.93
N GLN A 99 -4.86 21.64 -6.24
CA GLN A 99 -5.45 21.15 -5.00
C GLN A 99 -6.95 20.93 -5.18
N ILE A 100 -7.45 19.78 -4.74
CA ILE A 100 -8.88 19.46 -4.70
C ILE A 100 -9.20 19.06 -3.27
N ARG A 101 -10.00 19.88 -2.58
CA ARG A 101 -10.29 19.64 -1.16
C ARG A 101 -11.70 19.94 -0.73
N GLN A 102 -12.16 19.18 0.27
CA GLN A 102 -13.46 19.38 0.91
C GLN A 102 -14.65 19.30 -0.06
N LEU A 103 -14.55 18.44 -1.07
CA LEU A 103 -15.57 18.25 -2.10
C LEU A 103 -16.15 16.83 -2.06
N THR A 104 -17.33 16.67 -2.63
CA THR A 104 -17.87 15.37 -3.03
C THR A 104 -17.67 15.19 -4.53
N VAL A 105 -17.09 14.08 -4.99
CA VAL A 105 -16.85 13.79 -6.43
C VAL A 105 -17.49 12.47 -6.81
N ARG A 106 -18.40 12.47 -7.81
CA ARG A 106 -19.21 11.29 -8.16
C ARG A 106 -19.47 11.14 -9.66
N ASN A 107 -19.99 9.96 -10.02
CA ASN A 107 -20.62 9.68 -11.31
C ASN A 107 -19.66 9.76 -12.51
N SER A 108 -18.42 9.28 -12.35
CA SER A 108 -17.52 9.06 -13.50
C SER A 108 -18.13 8.06 -14.49
N GLY A 109 -17.57 7.99 -15.70
CA GLY A 109 -17.79 6.87 -16.60
C GLY A 109 -17.34 5.52 -16.01
N LEU A 110 -17.61 4.45 -16.75
CA LEU A 110 -17.43 3.05 -16.34
C LEU A 110 -16.51 2.23 -17.27
N SER A 111 -15.75 2.89 -18.14
CA SER A 111 -14.81 2.25 -19.06
C SER A 111 -13.44 2.06 -18.41
N LEU A 112 -13.11 0.79 -18.10
CA LEU A 112 -11.76 0.41 -17.66
C LEU A 112 -10.69 0.73 -18.73
N PRO A 113 -10.91 0.45 -20.03
CA PRO A 113 -9.96 0.82 -21.09
C PRO A 113 -9.69 2.33 -21.19
N ASP A 114 -10.72 3.17 -21.04
CA ASP A 114 -10.57 4.63 -21.14
C ASP A 114 -10.06 5.28 -19.85
N MET A 115 -9.91 4.46 -18.80
CA MET A 115 -9.43 4.82 -17.48
C MET A 115 -10.33 5.86 -16.81
N ASP A 116 -11.64 5.63 -16.86
CA ASP A 116 -12.61 6.50 -16.21
C ASP A 116 -12.38 6.54 -14.69
N ALA A 117 -12.47 7.74 -14.11
CA ALA A 117 -12.19 7.97 -12.71
C ALA A 117 -12.96 9.18 -12.17
N GLY A 118 -13.19 9.21 -10.86
CA GLY A 118 -13.70 10.40 -10.18
C GLY A 118 -12.71 11.55 -10.28
N ILE A 119 -11.47 11.31 -9.89
CA ILE A 119 -10.37 12.27 -10.05
C ILE A 119 -9.22 11.60 -10.81
N PHE A 120 -8.86 12.15 -11.96
CA PHE A 120 -7.76 11.67 -12.79
C PHE A 120 -6.63 12.69 -12.80
N LEU A 121 -5.48 12.32 -12.26
CA LEU A 121 -4.24 13.08 -12.31
C LEU A 121 -3.41 12.60 -13.50
N ASP A 122 -3.34 13.43 -14.54
CA ASP A 122 -2.55 13.16 -15.73
C ASP A 122 -1.06 13.40 -15.47
N LYS A 123 -0.20 13.04 -16.43
CA LYS A 123 1.26 13.10 -16.29
C LYS A 123 1.80 14.45 -15.79
N PRO A 124 1.28 15.62 -16.23
CA PRO A 124 1.78 16.91 -15.77
C PRO A 124 1.35 17.29 -14.35
N ALA A 125 0.47 16.52 -13.70
CA ALA A 125 -0.12 16.86 -12.40
C ALA A 125 0.83 16.65 -11.21
N HIS A 126 2.09 17.10 -11.34
CA HIS A 126 3.09 17.01 -10.29
C HIS A 126 2.62 17.75 -9.02
N ASN A 127 2.97 17.20 -7.86
CA ASN A 127 2.63 17.75 -6.53
C ASN A 127 1.13 17.98 -6.28
N ALA A 128 0.24 17.38 -7.08
CA ALA A 128 -1.20 17.52 -6.88
C ALA A 128 -1.61 17.03 -5.48
N LEU A 129 -2.51 17.77 -4.83
CA LEU A 129 -3.01 17.49 -3.48
C LEU A 129 -4.51 17.20 -3.53
N ILE A 130 -4.89 15.97 -3.24
CA ILE A 130 -6.27 15.52 -3.17
C ILE A 130 -6.59 15.19 -1.72
N GLU A 131 -7.30 16.08 -1.02
CA GLU A 131 -7.49 15.95 0.42
C GLU A 131 -8.90 16.21 0.96
N HIS A 132 -9.29 15.47 1.99
CA HIS A 132 -10.57 15.70 2.68
C HIS A 132 -11.79 15.65 1.76
N ASN A 133 -11.80 14.77 0.74
CA ASN A 133 -12.92 14.62 -0.18
C ASN A 133 -13.77 13.37 0.12
N ASP A 134 -15.03 13.41 -0.29
CA ASP A 134 -15.91 12.25 -0.44
C ASP A 134 -15.91 11.82 -1.91
N ILE A 135 -15.20 10.75 -2.25
CA ILE A 135 -15.05 10.26 -3.63
C ILE A 135 -15.89 9.00 -3.78
N LEU A 136 -17.10 9.15 -4.31
CA LEU A 136 -18.16 8.15 -4.20
C LEU A 136 -18.69 7.74 -5.57
N ASP A 137 -18.98 6.45 -5.76
CA ASP A 137 -19.71 5.97 -6.95
C ASP A 137 -19.03 6.35 -8.29
N ASN A 138 -17.72 6.11 -8.33
CA ASN A 138 -16.89 6.21 -9.53
C ASN A 138 -16.37 4.82 -9.90
N LEU A 139 -15.90 4.65 -11.15
CA LEU A 139 -15.21 3.43 -11.57
C LEU A 139 -13.92 3.25 -10.77
N VAL A 140 -12.98 4.18 -10.93
CA VAL A 140 -11.80 4.37 -10.08
C VAL A 140 -12.01 5.63 -9.24
N GLY A 141 -11.66 5.59 -7.95
CA GLY A 141 -11.77 6.78 -7.09
C GLY A 141 -10.79 7.87 -7.53
N VAL A 142 -9.49 7.63 -7.33
CA VAL A 142 -8.40 8.50 -7.80
C VAL A 142 -7.45 7.72 -8.70
N TYR A 143 -7.19 8.23 -9.89
CA TYR A 143 -6.19 7.67 -10.80
C TYR A 143 -4.99 8.60 -10.88
N VAL A 144 -3.81 8.12 -10.52
CA VAL A 144 -2.53 8.84 -10.52
C VAL A 144 -1.65 8.28 -11.63
N TRP A 145 -1.64 8.95 -12.80
CA TRP A 145 -0.99 8.41 -14.01
C TRP A 145 0.18 9.27 -14.46
N GLY A 146 1.38 8.94 -13.98
CA GLY A 146 2.62 9.62 -14.36
C GLY A 146 3.13 10.77 -13.48
N PRO A 147 2.33 11.50 -12.67
CA PRO A 147 2.87 12.66 -11.97
C PRO A 147 3.85 12.25 -10.88
N HIS A 148 4.62 13.21 -10.40
CA HIS A 148 5.60 13.01 -9.33
C HIS A 148 5.02 13.62 -8.06
N ASN A 149 5.28 12.98 -6.92
CA ASN A 149 4.96 13.51 -5.59
C ASN A 149 3.48 13.87 -5.40
N ALA A 150 2.54 13.16 -6.05
CA ALA A 150 1.12 13.37 -5.82
C ALA A 150 0.76 12.93 -4.39
N LEU A 151 -0.06 13.71 -3.70
CA LEU A 151 -0.50 13.43 -2.33
C LEU A 151 -2.02 13.24 -2.32
N VAL A 152 -2.47 12.02 -2.01
CA VAL A 152 -3.88 11.69 -1.82
C VAL A 152 -4.09 11.36 -0.36
N GLN A 153 -4.72 12.26 0.40
CA GLN A 153 -4.83 12.11 1.85
C GLN A 153 -6.17 12.42 2.47
N HIS A 154 -6.51 11.76 3.58
CA HIS A 154 -7.73 12.06 4.35
C HIS A 154 -9.04 12.01 3.54
N ASN A 155 -9.09 11.22 2.46
CA ASN A 155 -10.30 11.06 1.66
C ASN A 155 -11.11 9.84 2.14
N THR A 156 -12.42 9.91 1.95
CA THR A 156 -13.31 8.74 2.00
C THR A 156 -13.60 8.31 0.57
N ILE A 157 -13.17 7.10 0.19
CA ILE A 157 -13.31 6.58 -1.17
C ILE A 157 -14.19 5.33 -1.14
N VAL A 158 -15.37 5.43 -1.75
CA VAL A 158 -16.34 4.33 -1.79
C VAL A 158 -16.69 3.99 -3.23
N GLY A 159 -16.28 2.80 -3.67
CA GLY A 159 -16.54 2.31 -5.02
C GLY A 159 -18.03 2.09 -5.31
N ASN A 160 -18.37 1.99 -6.60
CA ASN A 160 -19.73 1.68 -7.04
C ASN A 160 -20.11 0.23 -6.64
N LYS A 161 -21.15 0.11 -5.80
CA LYS A 161 -21.62 -1.15 -5.23
C LYS A 161 -22.50 -1.98 -6.18
N GLU A 162 -23.04 -1.37 -7.23
CA GLU A 162 -23.92 -2.01 -8.21
C GLU A 162 -23.13 -2.88 -9.19
N LEU A 163 -21.87 -2.52 -9.45
CA LEU A 163 -20.95 -3.30 -10.28
C LEU A 163 -20.52 -4.60 -9.60
N ARG A 164 -20.29 -5.64 -10.41
CA ARG A 164 -19.63 -6.86 -9.95
C ARG A 164 -18.16 -6.55 -9.63
N LEU A 165 -17.55 -7.33 -8.73
CA LEU A 165 -16.17 -7.09 -8.28
C LEU A 165 -15.16 -6.91 -9.42
N ASN A 166 -15.27 -7.71 -10.49
CA ASN A 166 -14.34 -7.66 -11.62
C ASN A 166 -14.56 -6.45 -12.54
N GLU A 167 -15.74 -5.84 -12.49
CA GLU A 167 -16.13 -4.66 -13.28
C GLU A 167 -15.75 -3.36 -12.55
N ARG A 168 -15.54 -3.42 -11.23
CA ARG A 168 -15.12 -2.27 -10.42
C ARG A 168 -13.68 -1.86 -10.74
N GLY A 169 -13.42 -0.56 -10.70
CA GLY A 169 -12.07 -0.03 -10.60
C GLY A 169 -11.57 -0.04 -9.15
N ASN A 170 -10.35 0.43 -8.97
CA ASN A 170 -9.70 0.46 -7.65
C ASN A 170 -10.07 1.76 -6.90
N GLY A 171 -9.90 1.79 -5.58
CA GLY A 171 -10.03 3.03 -4.81
C GLY A 171 -9.04 4.09 -5.28
N VAL A 172 -7.75 3.74 -5.26
CA VAL A 172 -6.67 4.53 -5.85
C VAL A 172 -5.83 3.67 -6.79
N THR A 173 -5.57 4.17 -7.99
CA THR A 173 -4.61 3.56 -8.93
C THR A 173 -3.39 4.46 -9.07
N VAL A 174 -2.19 3.91 -8.90
CA VAL A 174 -0.91 4.60 -9.07
C VAL A 174 -0.16 3.92 -10.21
N TRP A 175 0.18 4.67 -11.25
CA TRP A 175 0.86 4.13 -12.41
C TRP A 175 2.03 5.01 -12.81
N ASN A 176 3.25 4.46 -12.75
CA ASN A 176 4.49 5.16 -13.08
C ASN A 176 4.56 6.56 -12.46
N SER A 177 4.32 6.66 -11.16
CA SER A 177 4.14 7.92 -10.46
C SER A 177 5.06 7.96 -9.22
N PRO A 178 6.36 8.26 -9.42
CA PRO A 178 7.35 8.20 -8.35
C PRO A 178 7.10 9.24 -7.25
N GLY A 179 7.38 8.90 -6.00
CA GLY A 179 7.24 9.83 -4.88
C GLY A 179 5.80 10.03 -4.40
N SER A 180 4.81 9.44 -5.05
CA SER A 180 3.40 9.55 -4.66
C SER A 180 3.11 8.94 -3.29
N ARG A 181 2.24 9.61 -2.53
CA ARG A 181 1.91 9.32 -1.14
C ARG A 181 0.40 9.19 -0.99
N ILE A 182 -0.06 8.05 -0.51
CA ILE A 182 -1.48 7.77 -0.29
C ILE A 182 -1.68 7.54 1.21
N LEU A 183 -2.19 8.54 1.91
CA LEU A 183 -2.10 8.63 3.37
C LEU A 183 -3.46 8.82 4.04
N HIS A 184 -3.73 8.16 5.17
CA HIS A 184 -4.92 8.45 6.00
C HIS A 184 -6.29 8.38 5.28
N ASN A 185 -6.41 7.59 4.21
CA ASN A 185 -7.69 7.42 3.49
C ASN A 185 -8.51 6.26 4.09
N ASP A 186 -9.84 6.37 4.05
CA ASP A 186 -10.76 5.23 4.26
C ASP A 186 -11.28 4.78 2.89
N ILE A 187 -10.91 3.56 2.49
CA ILE A 187 -11.16 3.03 1.15
C ILE A 187 -11.98 1.75 1.26
N SER A 188 -13.13 1.71 0.57
CA SER A 188 -14.01 0.54 0.59
C SER A 188 -14.77 0.34 -0.72
N TRP A 189 -15.28 -0.87 -0.91
CA TRP A 189 -16.20 -1.22 -2.01
C TRP A 189 -15.69 -1.00 -3.44
N GLY A 190 -14.40 -0.75 -3.64
CA GLY A 190 -13.73 -0.88 -4.95
C GLY A 190 -13.39 -2.35 -5.26
N ARG A 191 -12.62 -2.57 -6.34
CA ARG A 191 -11.97 -3.86 -6.60
C ARG A 191 -10.79 -4.06 -5.66
N ASP A 192 -9.76 -3.22 -5.81
CA ASP A 192 -8.61 -3.15 -4.90
C ASP A 192 -8.62 -1.77 -4.21
N GLY A 193 -8.03 -1.65 -3.02
CA GLY A 193 -7.91 -0.41 -2.26
C GLY A 193 -6.93 0.54 -2.93
N ILE A 194 -5.64 0.21 -2.86
CA ILE A 194 -4.59 0.87 -3.64
C ILE A 194 -3.94 -0.14 -4.58
N PHE A 195 -3.99 0.12 -5.88
CA PHE A 195 -3.26 -0.62 -6.90
C PHE A 195 -2.10 0.22 -7.42
N SER A 196 -0.87 -0.27 -7.32
CA SER A 196 0.32 0.40 -7.86
C SER A 196 0.97 -0.47 -8.93
N ASN A 197 1.29 0.13 -10.07
CA ASN A 197 2.00 -0.54 -11.16
C ASN A 197 3.18 0.27 -11.68
N ALA A 198 4.32 -0.40 -11.85
CA ALA A 198 5.54 0.15 -12.46
C ALA A 198 5.95 1.51 -11.87
N SER A 199 6.03 1.59 -10.54
CA SER A 199 6.29 2.84 -9.80
C SER A 199 7.43 2.67 -8.80
N ARG A 200 7.82 3.74 -8.10
CA ARG A 200 8.88 3.70 -7.08
C ARG A 200 8.80 4.83 -6.07
N ASP A 201 9.53 4.68 -4.96
CA ASP A 201 9.69 5.71 -3.94
C ASP A 201 8.32 6.18 -3.38
N ASN A 202 7.34 5.27 -3.32
CA ASN A 202 5.98 5.57 -2.89
C ASN A 202 5.77 5.23 -1.41
N VAL A 203 4.86 5.96 -0.75
CA VAL A 203 4.49 5.70 0.65
C VAL A 203 2.98 5.55 0.78
N PHE A 204 2.52 4.34 1.11
CA PHE A 204 1.11 4.07 1.40
C PHE A 204 0.96 3.79 2.88
N SER A 205 0.39 4.74 3.61
CA SER A 205 0.45 4.70 5.07
C SER A 205 -0.80 5.20 5.79
N HIS A 206 -1.10 4.62 6.96
CA HIS A 206 -2.24 5.00 7.81
C HIS A 206 -3.61 4.94 7.13
N ASN A 207 -3.75 4.15 6.05
CA ASN A 207 -5.04 3.96 5.39
C ASN A 207 -5.85 2.84 6.05
N ARG A 208 -7.16 2.95 5.97
CA ARG A 208 -8.13 1.94 6.39
C ARG A 208 -8.80 1.32 5.16
N PHE A 209 -8.88 -0.01 5.14
CA PHE A 209 -9.38 -0.77 4.00
C PHE A 209 -10.44 -1.78 4.41
N THR A 210 -11.61 -1.74 3.78
CA THR A 210 -12.68 -2.72 4.06
C THR A 210 -13.47 -3.12 2.80
N GLN A 211 -13.92 -4.38 2.73
CA GLN A 211 -14.77 -4.89 1.64
C GLN A 211 -14.13 -4.75 0.24
N LEU A 212 -12.85 -5.12 0.14
CA LEU A 212 -12.04 -5.10 -1.07
C LEU A 212 -11.49 -6.49 -1.37
N ARG A 213 -11.13 -6.72 -2.63
CA ARG A 213 -10.33 -7.89 -3.02
C ARG A 213 -8.95 -7.75 -2.38
N TYR A 214 -8.18 -6.72 -2.73
CA TYR A 214 -6.87 -6.44 -2.15
C TYR A 214 -6.87 -5.10 -1.43
N ALA A 215 -6.33 -5.00 -0.21
CA ALA A 215 -6.18 -3.69 0.45
C ALA A 215 -5.07 -2.87 -0.22
N VAL A 216 -3.88 -3.48 -0.35
CA VAL A 216 -2.77 -2.93 -1.15
C VAL A 216 -2.29 -3.99 -2.14
N HIS A 217 -2.17 -3.59 -3.40
CA HIS A 217 -1.75 -4.44 -4.50
C HIS A 217 -0.59 -3.78 -5.28
N TYR A 218 0.62 -4.29 -5.07
CA TYR A 218 1.81 -3.84 -5.81
C TYR A 218 2.08 -4.76 -6.99
N MET A 219 2.41 -4.13 -8.12
CA MET A 219 3.01 -4.75 -9.29
C MET A 219 4.22 -3.90 -9.68
N TYR A 220 5.43 -4.48 -9.68
CA TYR A 220 6.65 -3.79 -10.13
C TYR A 220 6.87 -2.43 -9.45
N THR A 221 6.62 -2.34 -8.14
CA THR A 221 6.70 -1.08 -7.37
C THR A 221 7.86 -1.16 -6.40
N ASN A 222 8.97 -0.46 -6.67
CA ASN A 222 10.25 -0.68 -5.98
C ASN A 222 10.63 0.46 -5.03
N ASN A 223 11.48 0.19 -4.04
CA ASN A 223 11.93 1.20 -3.07
C ASN A 223 10.77 1.94 -2.38
N SER A 224 9.69 1.22 -2.09
CA SER A 224 8.44 1.81 -1.59
C SER A 224 8.07 1.27 -0.21
N GLU A 225 7.25 2.04 0.49
CA GLU A 225 6.80 1.76 1.85
C GLU A 225 5.30 1.49 1.91
N VAL A 226 4.94 0.41 2.60
CA VAL A 226 3.57 0.13 3.06
C VAL A 226 3.61 0.06 4.57
N SER A 227 3.03 1.04 5.27
CA SER A 227 3.17 1.11 6.72
C SER A 227 1.95 1.56 7.50
N SER A 228 1.76 1.03 8.70
CA SER A 228 0.74 1.50 9.64
C SER A 228 -0.69 1.50 9.09
N ASN A 229 -0.97 0.67 8.07
CA ASN A 229 -2.31 0.54 7.49
C ASN A 229 -3.13 -0.49 8.27
N VAL A 230 -4.46 -0.40 8.16
CA VAL A 230 -5.40 -1.35 8.77
C VAL A 230 -6.33 -1.92 7.68
N SER A 231 -6.26 -3.22 7.47
CA SER A 231 -7.08 -3.99 6.53
C SER A 231 -8.01 -4.93 7.28
N ILE A 232 -9.33 -4.79 7.09
CA ILE A 232 -10.34 -5.56 7.82
C ILE A 232 -11.29 -6.22 6.83
N GLY A 233 -11.38 -7.55 6.87
CA GLY A 233 -12.37 -8.30 6.09
C GLY A 233 -12.20 -8.19 4.58
N ASN A 234 -10.97 -8.06 4.09
CA ASN A 234 -10.63 -8.06 2.67
C ASN A 234 -10.16 -9.46 2.23
N ASP A 235 -10.24 -9.79 0.94
CA ASP A 235 -9.83 -11.14 0.48
C ASP A 235 -8.32 -11.37 0.70
N ILE A 236 -7.49 -10.42 0.29
CA ILE A 236 -6.07 -10.32 0.66
C ILE A 236 -5.82 -8.95 1.25
N ALA A 237 -5.12 -8.85 2.38
CA ALA A 237 -4.74 -7.55 2.90
C ALA A 237 -3.58 -6.95 2.06
N TYR A 238 -2.37 -7.49 2.17
CA TYR A 238 -1.20 -6.88 1.52
C TYR A 238 -0.61 -7.82 0.46
N ALA A 239 -0.87 -7.52 -0.81
CA ALA A 239 -0.37 -8.26 -1.98
C ALA A 239 0.84 -7.53 -2.60
N LEU A 240 2.04 -8.01 -2.30
CA LEU A 240 3.30 -7.39 -2.72
C LEU A 240 3.96 -8.22 -3.80
N MET A 241 3.82 -7.79 -5.07
CA MET A 241 4.19 -8.61 -6.23
C MET A 241 5.29 -7.97 -7.08
N PHE A 242 6.24 -8.80 -7.51
CA PHE A 242 7.31 -8.46 -8.47
C PHE A 242 8.08 -7.19 -8.13
N SER A 243 8.35 -6.99 -6.83
CA SER A 243 8.84 -5.73 -6.29
C SER A 243 10.08 -5.96 -5.42
N GLN A 244 10.95 -4.97 -5.33
CA GLN A 244 12.21 -5.06 -4.59
C GLN A 244 12.44 -3.87 -3.67
N PHE A 245 13.22 -4.10 -2.61
CA PHE A 245 13.60 -3.09 -1.61
C PHE A 245 12.39 -2.44 -0.93
N LEU A 246 11.38 -3.24 -0.60
CA LEU A 246 10.20 -2.75 0.09
C LEU A 246 10.46 -2.60 1.59
N THR A 247 9.84 -1.58 2.18
CA THR A 247 9.67 -1.47 3.64
C THR A 247 8.21 -1.70 3.99
N VAL A 248 7.91 -2.81 4.67
CA VAL A 248 6.54 -3.21 5.02
C VAL A 248 6.46 -3.32 6.52
N ARG A 249 5.86 -2.35 7.20
CA ARG A 249 5.92 -2.32 8.66
C ARG A 249 4.65 -1.88 9.37
N GLU A 250 4.41 -2.45 10.54
CA GLU A 250 3.33 -2.02 11.44
C GLU A 250 1.92 -2.06 10.81
N ASN A 251 1.75 -2.83 9.74
CA ASN A 251 0.44 -3.01 9.13
C ASN A 251 -0.37 -4.06 9.88
N ILE A 252 -1.69 -3.93 9.86
CA ILE A 252 -2.61 -4.81 10.56
C ILE A 252 -3.60 -5.41 9.55
N SER A 253 -3.64 -6.73 9.46
CA SER A 253 -4.63 -7.51 8.72
C SER A 253 -5.51 -8.26 9.70
N ILE A 254 -6.82 -8.00 9.64
CA ILE A 254 -7.84 -8.64 10.48
C ILE A 254 -8.83 -9.39 9.58
N ASN A 255 -9.00 -10.69 9.84
CA ASN A 255 -9.99 -11.55 9.20
C ASN A 255 -9.93 -11.50 7.66
N SER A 256 -8.73 -11.63 7.08
CA SER A 256 -8.59 -11.72 5.63
C SER A 256 -9.07 -13.08 5.12
N THR A 257 -9.83 -13.11 4.02
CA THR A 257 -10.40 -14.37 3.50
C THR A 257 -9.30 -15.37 3.12
N HIS A 258 -8.25 -14.91 2.46
CA HIS A 258 -7.21 -15.75 1.85
C HIS A 258 -5.81 -15.51 2.40
N GLN A 259 -5.28 -14.29 2.31
CA GLN A 259 -3.91 -14.00 2.74
C GLN A 259 -3.83 -12.69 3.53
N GLY A 260 -3.16 -12.71 4.68
CA GLY A 260 -2.85 -11.47 5.40
C GLY A 260 -1.70 -10.71 4.75
N LEU A 261 -0.58 -11.41 4.53
CA LEU A 261 0.58 -10.87 3.84
C LEU A 261 1.02 -11.81 2.73
N MET A 262 1.06 -11.34 1.49
CA MET A 262 1.55 -12.08 0.34
C MET A 262 2.80 -11.41 -0.24
N LEU A 263 3.89 -12.17 -0.30
CA LEU A 263 5.14 -11.83 -0.96
C LEU A 263 5.28 -12.74 -2.20
N ASN A 264 5.02 -12.20 -3.38
CA ASN A 264 5.17 -12.94 -4.64
C ASN A 264 6.27 -12.30 -5.49
N ALA A 265 7.39 -13.00 -5.69
CA ALA A 265 8.56 -12.41 -6.34
C ALA A 265 8.99 -11.08 -5.69
N ALA A 266 8.82 -10.97 -4.36
CA ALA A 266 9.30 -9.85 -3.57
C ALA A 266 10.74 -10.12 -3.13
N GLN A 267 11.65 -9.18 -3.39
CA GLN A 267 13.09 -9.38 -3.22
C GLN A 267 13.70 -8.33 -2.31
N GLN A 268 14.72 -8.73 -1.52
CA GLN A 268 15.55 -7.79 -0.73
C GLN A 268 14.74 -6.79 0.11
N SER A 269 13.59 -7.22 0.61
CA SER A 269 12.65 -6.36 1.33
C SER A 269 12.70 -6.60 2.83
N THR A 270 12.27 -5.59 3.60
CA THR A 270 12.18 -5.65 5.07
C THR A 270 10.71 -5.62 5.48
N ILE A 271 10.28 -6.67 6.17
CA ILE A 271 8.91 -6.90 6.61
C ILE A 271 8.92 -7.02 8.13
N THR A 272 8.53 -5.96 8.83
CA THR A 272 8.70 -5.90 10.29
C THR A 272 7.48 -5.44 11.07
N ASN A 273 7.24 -6.04 12.23
CA ASN A 273 6.21 -5.59 13.17
C ASN A 273 4.79 -5.56 12.58
N ASN A 274 4.50 -6.32 11.53
CA ASN A 274 3.15 -6.44 10.98
C ASN A 274 2.35 -7.47 11.80
N ILE A 275 1.03 -7.30 11.80
CA ILE A 275 0.09 -8.16 12.49
C ILE A 275 -0.84 -8.79 11.46
N VAL A 276 -0.98 -10.11 11.52
CA VAL A 276 -2.01 -10.85 10.82
C VAL A 276 -2.79 -11.64 11.86
N ASP A 277 -4.06 -11.30 12.02
CA ASP A 277 -5.01 -11.97 12.92
C ASP A 277 -6.19 -12.50 12.11
N GLY A 278 -6.22 -13.82 11.92
CA GLY A 278 -7.28 -14.48 11.14
C GLY A 278 -7.06 -14.39 9.61
N ALA A 279 -6.61 -15.49 9.02
CA ALA A 279 -6.57 -15.70 7.57
C ALA A 279 -6.46 -17.19 7.21
N GLU A 280 -6.75 -17.56 5.96
CA GLU A 280 -6.39 -18.90 5.45
C GLU A 280 -4.86 -19.10 5.49
N LYS A 281 -4.10 -18.10 5.02
CA LYS A 281 -2.63 -18.08 5.13
C LYS A 281 -2.20 -16.75 5.77
N GLY A 282 -1.46 -16.81 6.87
CA GLY A 282 -0.93 -15.62 7.54
C GLY A 282 0.06 -14.89 6.64
N VAL A 283 1.16 -15.57 6.32
CA VAL A 283 2.18 -15.11 5.37
C VAL A 283 2.29 -16.11 4.23
N PHE A 284 2.22 -15.63 2.98
CA PHE A 284 2.43 -16.44 1.79
C PHE A 284 3.67 -15.96 1.04
N LEU A 285 4.71 -16.81 0.98
CA LEU A 285 5.92 -16.57 0.21
C LEU A 285 5.93 -17.44 -1.05
N TYR A 286 5.96 -16.79 -2.20
CA TYR A 286 6.02 -17.43 -3.51
C TYR A 286 7.16 -16.81 -4.32
N ASN A 287 8.23 -17.58 -4.55
CA ASN A 287 9.45 -17.08 -5.19
C ASN A 287 9.96 -15.75 -4.58
N ALA A 288 9.80 -15.56 -3.27
CA ALA A 288 10.22 -14.37 -2.57
C ALA A 288 11.57 -14.63 -1.89
N ASN A 289 12.57 -13.82 -2.17
CA ASN A 289 13.97 -14.14 -1.84
C ASN A 289 14.70 -12.98 -1.15
N PHE A 290 15.65 -13.35 -0.30
CA PHE A 290 16.55 -12.41 0.38
C PHE A 290 15.84 -11.35 1.22
N ASN A 291 14.64 -11.66 1.73
CA ASN A 291 13.87 -10.74 2.57
C ASN A 291 14.22 -10.93 4.05
N LYS A 292 14.05 -9.86 4.83
CA LYS A 292 14.13 -9.88 6.30
C LYS A 292 12.72 -9.77 6.86
N ILE A 293 12.30 -10.77 7.62
CA ILE A 293 10.96 -10.89 8.19
C ILE A 293 11.08 -11.06 9.70
N SER A 294 10.84 -10.00 10.46
CA SER A 294 11.02 -10.04 11.91
C SER A 294 10.05 -9.20 12.73
N GLY A 295 9.82 -9.58 13.99
CA GLY A 295 8.89 -8.87 14.89
C GLY A 295 7.42 -8.98 14.51
N ASN A 296 7.06 -9.79 13.50
CA ASN A 296 5.68 -9.90 13.04
C ASN A 296 4.88 -10.83 13.97
N LEU A 297 3.61 -10.49 14.22
CA LEU A 297 2.65 -11.32 14.94
C LEU A 297 1.71 -11.99 13.94
N ILE A 298 1.80 -13.31 13.83
CA ILE A 298 0.96 -14.10 12.92
C ILE A 298 0.14 -15.07 13.76
N GLN A 299 -1.16 -14.80 13.89
CA GLN A 299 -2.02 -15.53 14.80
C GLN A 299 -3.37 -15.91 14.21
N ASN A 300 -3.97 -16.95 14.79
CA ASN A 300 -5.32 -17.42 14.47
C ASN A 300 -5.54 -17.75 12.98
N THR A 301 -4.50 -18.20 12.29
CA THR A 301 -4.57 -18.55 10.85
C THR A 301 -4.67 -20.05 10.63
N GLN A 302 -5.16 -20.49 9.46
CA GLN A 302 -5.13 -21.93 9.12
C GLN A 302 -3.71 -22.40 8.81
N ILE A 303 -2.90 -21.54 8.18
CA ILE A 303 -1.47 -21.75 7.93
C ILE A 303 -0.73 -20.47 8.29
N GLY A 304 0.16 -20.52 9.30
CA GLY A 304 0.95 -19.36 9.73
C GLY A 304 1.82 -18.83 8.59
N VAL A 305 2.71 -19.68 8.05
CA VAL A 305 3.53 -19.37 6.87
C VAL A 305 3.38 -20.45 5.82
N HIS A 306 3.04 -20.07 4.58
CA HIS A 306 3.14 -20.94 3.42
C HIS A 306 4.32 -20.51 2.56
N TYR A 307 5.35 -21.34 2.54
CA TYR A 307 6.65 -21.06 1.95
C TYR A 307 6.89 -22.00 0.75
N THR A 308 6.90 -21.46 -0.47
CA THR A 308 6.90 -22.28 -1.70
C THR A 308 7.61 -21.61 -2.88
N ALA A 309 7.60 -22.30 -4.03
CA ALA A 309 8.03 -21.83 -5.35
C ALA A 309 9.48 -21.31 -5.40
N GLY A 310 10.40 -22.01 -4.73
CA GLY A 310 11.82 -21.69 -4.79
C GLY A 310 12.26 -20.48 -3.96
N SER A 311 11.40 -19.96 -3.09
CA SER A 311 11.76 -18.89 -2.14
C SER A 311 13.03 -19.28 -1.36
N GLU A 312 14.05 -18.41 -1.31
CA GLU A 312 15.33 -18.69 -0.67
C GLU A 312 16.01 -17.45 -0.07
N GLY A 313 16.97 -17.69 0.83
CA GLY A 313 17.77 -16.62 1.42
C GLY A 313 17.02 -15.66 2.35
N ASN A 314 15.77 -15.97 2.72
CA ASN A 314 15.00 -15.15 3.65
C ASN A 314 15.46 -15.37 5.11
N GLU A 315 15.65 -14.28 5.84
CA GLU A 315 15.90 -14.29 7.29
C GLU A 315 14.56 -14.11 8.00
N ILE A 316 14.09 -15.15 8.69
CA ILE A 316 12.80 -15.17 9.39
C ILE A 316 13.07 -15.42 10.87
N THR A 317 13.11 -14.36 11.66
CA THR A 317 13.50 -14.38 13.07
C THR A 317 12.64 -13.45 13.90
N GLU A 318 12.54 -13.71 15.20
CA GLU A 318 11.83 -12.86 16.16
C GLU A 318 10.36 -12.59 15.81
N ASN A 319 9.71 -13.50 15.09
CA ASN A 319 8.27 -13.45 14.86
C ASN A 319 7.53 -14.25 15.93
N ALA A 320 6.26 -13.94 16.16
CA ALA A 320 5.37 -14.70 17.03
C ALA A 320 4.32 -15.44 16.19
N PHE A 321 4.35 -16.77 16.24
CA PHE A 321 3.38 -17.65 15.58
C PHE A 321 2.45 -18.29 16.61
N ILE A 322 1.24 -17.74 16.74
CA ILE A 322 0.33 -18.02 17.85
C ILE A 322 -0.98 -18.65 17.37
N GLN A 323 -1.34 -19.81 17.90
CA GLN A 323 -2.65 -20.46 17.67
C GLN A 323 -2.99 -20.67 16.18
N ASN A 324 -1.98 -20.80 15.32
CA ASN A 324 -2.20 -21.19 13.93
C ASN A 324 -2.47 -22.70 13.86
N GLN A 325 -3.41 -23.12 13.00
CA GLN A 325 -3.74 -24.55 12.89
C GLN A 325 -2.57 -25.39 12.36
N ASN A 326 -1.76 -24.82 11.47
CA ASN A 326 -0.47 -25.34 11.07
C ASN A 326 0.50 -24.15 11.06
N GLN A 327 1.60 -24.24 11.81
CA GLN A 327 2.53 -23.12 11.91
C GLN A 327 3.20 -22.82 10.57
N VAL A 328 3.74 -23.84 9.90
CA VAL A 328 4.40 -23.68 8.61
C VAL A 328 4.05 -24.78 7.63
N LYS A 329 3.75 -24.39 6.39
CA LYS A 329 3.72 -25.25 5.22
C LYS A 329 4.91 -24.91 4.32
N TYR A 330 5.92 -25.78 4.32
CA TYR A 330 7.10 -25.64 3.47
C TYR A 330 7.04 -26.62 2.30
N VAL A 331 7.27 -26.11 1.09
CA VAL A 331 7.36 -26.91 -0.13
C VAL A 331 8.76 -26.75 -0.73
N GLY A 332 9.68 -27.60 -0.29
CA GLY A 332 11.06 -27.64 -0.77
C GLY A 332 11.81 -28.84 -0.22
N THR A 333 13.03 -29.06 -0.71
CA THR A 333 13.88 -30.21 -0.35
C THR A 333 15.12 -29.83 0.45
N ARG A 334 15.34 -28.53 0.70
CA ARG A 334 16.50 -28.02 1.44
C ARG A 334 16.17 -27.83 2.91
N TYR A 335 17.21 -27.82 3.75
CA TYR A 335 17.10 -27.35 5.12
C TYR A 335 17.22 -25.83 5.17
N LEU A 336 16.29 -25.18 5.86
CA LEU A 336 16.27 -23.73 6.09
C LEU A 336 16.36 -23.48 7.59
N GLU A 337 17.33 -22.65 8.00
CA GLU A 337 17.48 -22.21 9.38
C GLU A 337 16.71 -20.91 9.59
N TRP A 338 15.79 -20.91 10.56
CA TRP A 338 14.94 -19.78 10.95
C TRP A 338 15.34 -19.25 12.34
N SER A 339 16.65 -19.24 12.58
CA SER A 339 17.29 -18.51 13.67
C SER A 339 18.56 -17.83 13.16
N SER A 340 18.95 -16.74 13.81
CA SER A 340 20.12 -15.95 13.47
C SER A 340 20.72 -15.40 14.76
N LYS A 341 22.04 -15.58 14.96
CA LYS A 341 22.75 -15.12 16.17
C LYS A 341 22.07 -15.59 17.46
N ASP A 342 21.77 -16.89 17.53
CA ASP A 342 21.13 -17.55 18.68
C ASP A 342 19.75 -16.99 19.06
N ARG A 343 19.02 -16.43 18.07
CA ARG A 343 17.65 -15.97 18.23
C ARG A 343 16.78 -16.38 17.05
N GLY A 344 15.73 -17.12 17.37
CA GLY A 344 14.73 -17.63 16.44
C GLY A 344 13.38 -16.96 16.61
N ASN A 345 12.31 -17.73 16.46
CA ASN A 345 10.93 -17.26 16.54
C ASN A 345 10.22 -17.86 17.77
N TYR A 346 9.10 -17.25 18.16
CA TYR A 346 8.20 -17.79 19.17
C TYR A 346 7.12 -18.65 18.51
N TRP A 347 6.86 -19.82 19.08
CA TRP A 347 5.91 -20.81 18.57
C TRP A 347 4.98 -21.26 19.70
N SER A 348 3.69 -20.97 19.62
CA SER A 348 2.74 -21.26 20.72
C SER A 348 2.53 -22.76 20.99
N ASP A 349 2.87 -23.63 20.04
CA ASP A 349 2.77 -25.09 20.12
C ASP A 349 4.11 -25.77 20.45
N HIS A 350 5.18 -24.99 20.65
CA HIS A 350 6.47 -25.52 21.07
C HIS A 350 6.53 -25.64 22.60
N SER A 351 6.51 -26.89 23.08
CA SER A 351 6.74 -27.20 24.49
C SER A 351 8.22 -27.51 24.71
N ALA A 352 9.01 -26.50 25.07
CA ALA A 352 10.42 -26.63 25.42
C ALA A 352 10.71 -26.19 26.85
N PHE A 353 11.89 -26.59 27.34
CA PHE A 353 12.47 -26.10 28.58
C PHE A 353 13.55 -25.06 28.27
N ASP A 354 13.75 -24.17 29.22
CA ASP A 354 14.83 -23.18 29.26
C ASP A 354 15.48 -23.34 30.63
N LEU A 355 16.42 -24.28 30.71
CA LEU A 355 17.07 -24.68 31.95
C LEU A 355 18.17 -23.70 32.37
N ASN A 356 18.76 -22.97 31.42
CA ASN A 356 19.79 -21.98 31.67
C ASN A 356 19.23 -20.56 31.93
N GLY A 357 17.94 -20.33 31.65
CA GLY A 357 17.22 -19.10 31.93
C GLY A 357 17.53 -17.96 30.97
N ASP A 358 18.01 -18.25 29.75
CA ASP A 358 18.41 -17.23 28.77
C ASP A 358 17.25 -16.75 27.87
N GLY A 359 16.06 -17.34 28.02
CA GLY A 359 14.87 -17.01 27.25
C GLY A 359 14.79 -17.72 25.88
N ILE A 360 15.71 -18.64 25.60
CA ILE A 360 15.73 -19.50 24.41
C ILE A 360 15.42 -20.93 24.83
N GLY A 361 14.69 -21.67 23.99
CA GLY A 361 14.41 -23.08 24.24
C GLY A 361 15.66 -23.94 24.03
N ASP A 362 15.96 -24.82 24.98
CA ASP A 362 17.11 -25.76 24.93
C ASP A 362 17.02 -26.79 23.79
N THR A 363 15.85 -26.89 23.13
CA THR A 363 15.62 -27.81 22.02
C THR A 363 15.17 -27.07 20.77
N ALA A 364 15.80 -27.38 19.64
CA ALA A 364 15.43 -26.86 18.33
C ALA A 364 14.00 -27.28 17.93
N TYR A 365 13.23 -26.34 17.37
CA TYR A 365 11.88 -26.56 16.88
C TYR A 365 11.85 -26.84 15.37
N ARG A 366 10.89 -27.67 14.93
CA ARG A 366 10.72 -28.07 13.53
C ARG A 366 9.25 -27.97 13.12
N PRO A 367 8.81 -26.84 12.54
CA PRO A 367 7.39 -26.57 12.28
C PRO A 367 6.76 -27.40 11.14
N ASN A 368 7.56 -28.16 10.37
CA ASN A 368 7.10 -28.91 9.19
C ASN A 368 7.71 -30.32 9.07
N GLY A 369 7.96 -30.99 10.20
CA GLY A 369 8.50 -32.35 10.23
C GLY A 369 7.57 -33.42 9.62
N LEU A 370 8.03 -34.68 9.62
CA LEU A 370 7.28 -35.83 9.08
C LEU A 370 5.87 -35.95 9.66
N ILE A 371 5.71 -35.70 10.96
CA ILE A 371 4.42 -35.75 11.65
C ILE A 371 3.50 -34.65 11.13
N GLU A 372 4.03 -33.45 10.93
CA GLU A 372 3.29 -32.31 10.40
C GLU A 372 2.89 -32.55 8.92
N GLN A 373 3.77 -33.17 8.13
CA GLN A 373 3.45 -33.60 6.75
C GLN A 373 2.40 -34.72 6.73
N LEU A 374 2.42 -35.65 7.69
CA LEU A 374 1.42 -36.71 7.83
C LEU A 374 0.06 -36.10 8.19
N VAL A 375 0.01 -35.22 9.19
CA VAL A 375 -1.20 -34.51 9.60
C VAL A 375 -1.79 -33.71 8.44
N TRP A 376 -0.94 -33.14 7.58
CA TRP A 376 -1.41 -32.48 6.37
C TRP A 376 -2.09 -33.45 5.38
N ARG A 377 -1.50 -34.62 5.12
CA ARG A 377 -2.07 -35.63 4.21
C ARG A 377 -3.31 -36.32 4.79
N ALA A 378 -3.35 -36.48 6.12
CA ALA A 378 -4.43 -37.15 6.84
C ALA A 378 -4.82 -36.31 8.08
N PRO A 379 -5.71 -35.31 7.93
CA PRO A 379 -6.12 -34.43 9.03
C PRO A 379 -6.68 -35.16 10.26
N SER A 380 -7.32 -36.32 10.05
CA SER A 380 -7.82 -37.18 11.14
C SER A 380 -6.71 -37.70 12.06
N ALA A 381 -5.46 -37.77 11.60
CA ALA A 381 -4.32 -38.20 12.41
C ALA A 381 -3.96 -37.20 13.53
N ARG A 382 -4.55 -35.99 13.56
CA ARG A 382 -4.33 -35.01 14.64
C ARG A 382 -4.64 -35.56 16.03
N VAL A 383 -5.61 -36.46 16.15
CA VAL A 383 -5.95 -37.10 17.44
C VAL A 383 -4.80 -37.93 18.03
N LEU A 384 -3.81 -38.29 17.21
CA LEU A 384 -2.64 -39.08 17.61
C LEU A 384 -1.43 -38.24 17.97
N LEU A 385 -1.48 -36.91 17.85
CA LEU A 385 -0.31 -36.02 18.03
C LEU A 385 0.36 -36.16 19.41
N ASN A 386 -0.43 -36.42 20.45
CA ASN A 386 0.05 -36.64 21.82
C ASN A 386 0.24 -38.13 22.17
N SER A 387 0.20 -39.03 21.18
CA SER A 387 0.39 -40.45 21.42
C SER A 387 1.87 -40.81 21.64
N PRO A 388 2.17 -41.89 22.39
CA PRO A 388 3.53 -42.39 22.54
C PRO A 388 4.20 -42.72 21.19
N ALA A 389 3.44 -43.19 20.20
CA ALA A 389 3.95 -43.49 18.86
C ALA A 389 4.52 -42.26 18.16
N VAL A 390 3.81 -41.12 18.23
CA VAL A 390 4.30 -39.85 17.68
C VAL A 390 5.55 -39.37 18.43
N SER A 391 5.61 -39.56 19.74
CA SER A 391 6.78 -39.20 20.55
C SER A 391 8.03 -40.01 20.15
N ILE A 392 7.89 -41.31 19.88
CA ILE A 392 8.97 -42.18 19.39
C ILE A 392 9.46 -41.71 18.01
N VAL A 393 8.53 -41.38 17.10
CA VAL A 393 8.90 -40.86 15.78
C VAL A 393 9.64 -39.54 15.90
N ARG A 394 9.17 -38.59 16.75
CA ARG A 394 9.89 -37.33 17.01
C ARG A 394 11.30 -37.57 17.55
N TRP A 395 11.45 -38.46 18.54
CA TRP A 395 12.76 -38.83 19.08
C TRP A 395 13.68 -39.41 18.00
N ALA A 396 13.18 -40.34 17.19
CA ALA A 396 13.95 -40.93 16.09
C ALA A 396 14.38 -39.88 15.05
N GLN A 397 13.53 -38.90 14.74
CA GLN A 397 13.88 -37.79 13.85
C GLN A 397 15.01 -36.91 14.41
N THR A 398 15.03 -36.70 15.72
CA THR A 398 16.11 -35.97 16.39
C THR A 398 17.44 -36.74 16.33
N GLN A 399 17.41 -38.08 16.43
CA GLN A 399 18.61 -38.92 16.37
C GLN A 399 19.13 -39.17 14.95
N PHE A 400 18.25 -39.19 13.94
CA PHE A 400 18.60 -39.52 12.55
C PHE A 400 18.16 -38.44 11.53
N PRO A 401 18.68 -37.20 11.61
CA PRO A 401 18.24 -36.09 10.75
C PRO A 401 18.56 -36.28 9.25
N ALA A 402 19.56 -37.11 8.90
CA ALA A 402 20.04 -37.31 7.53
C ALA A 402 19.06 -38.04 6.58
N ILE A 403 17.94 -38.59 7.10
CA ILE A 403 17.00 -39.43 6.34
C ILE A 403 15.77 -38.63 5.85
N LEU A 404 15.63 -37.35 6.24
CA LEU A 404 14.44 -36.54 5.96
C LEU A 404 14.60 -35.62 4.73
N PRO A 405 13.54 -35.45 3.91
CA PRO A 405 13.55 -34.55 2.75
C PRO A 405 13.41 -33.09 3.19
N GLY A 406 14.52 -32.45 3.56
CA GLY A 406 14.58 -31.01 3.90
C GLY A 406 13.60 -30.56 4.99
N GLY A 407 13.52 -29.25 5.21
CA GLY A 407 12.57 -28.67 6.15
C GLY A 407 13.09 -27.41 6.82
N ILE A 408 12.27 -26.83 7.68
CA ILE A 408 12.60 -25.67 8.49
C ILE A 408 13.01 -26.15 9.87
N ILE A 409 14.10 -25.56 10.35
CA ILE A 409 14.61 -25.74 11.70
C ILE A 409 14.72 -24.35 12.30
N ASP A 410 14.23 -24.19 13.51
CA ASP A 410 14.51 -23.05 14.36
C ASP A 410 15.39 -23.54 15.50
N SER A 411 16.69 -23.27 15.41
CA SER A 411 17.69 -23.76 16.37
C SER A 411 17.71 -22.98 17.69
N ALA A 412 17.07 -21.81 17.75
CA ALA A 412 17.03 -20.96 18.94
C ALA A 412 15.62 -20.39 19.18
N PRO A 413 14.60 -21.24 19.36
CA PRO A 413 13.22 -20.79 19.49
C PRO A 413 13.04 -19.96 20.77
N LEU A 414 12.31 -18.86 20.67
CA LEU A 414 12.08 -17.96 21.81
C LEU A 414 11.09 -18.60 22.80
N MET A 415 11.33 -18.43 24.10
CA MET A 415 10.44 -18.91 25.16
C MET A 415 9.23 -18.01 25.41
N ARG A 416 9.29 -16.75 24.95
CA ARG A 416 8.21 -15.77 25.08
C ARG A 416 7.98 -15.08 23.74
N ALA A 417 6.72 -14.77 23.47
CA ALA A 417 6.37 -13.94 22.32
C ALA A 417 7.04 -12.56 22.47
N PRO A 418 7.68 -12.03 21.41
CA PRO A 418 8.13 -10.65 21.38
C PRO A 418 6.98 -9.69 21.65
N ASP A 419 7.25 -8.60 22.37
CA ASP A 419 6.27 -7.54 22.61
C ASP A 419 5.86 -6.90 21.28
N ASN A 420 4.55 -6.75 21.06
CA ASN A 420 4.03 -6.09 19.88
C ASN A 420 3.17 -4.87 20.29
N PRO A 421 3.77 -3.69 20.47
CA PRO A 421 3.04 -2.48 20.90
C PRO A 421 2.01 -1.99 19.87
N VAL A 422 2.18 -2.35 18.59
CA VAL A 422 1.20 -2.03 17.54
C VAL A 422 -0.11 -2.77 17.82
N TRP A 423 -0.03 -4.04 18.21
CA TRP A 423 -1.20 -4.85 18.52
C TRP A 423 -1.91 -4.39 19.79
N GLU A 424 -1.16 -4.11 20.85
CA GLU A 424 -1.72 -3.61 22.12
C GLU A 424 -2.44 -2.27 21.92
N ARG A 425 -1.84 -1.35 21.16
CA ARG A 425 -2.49 -0.07 20.81
C ARG A 425 -3.76 -0.28 19.98
N TYR A 426 -3.74 -1.23 19.04
CA TYR A 426 -4.91 -1.53 18.21
C TYR A 426 -6.08 -2.03 19.05
N LYS A 427 -5.85 -3.03 19.93
CA LYS A 427 -6.88 -3.58 20.83
C LYS A 427 -7.44 -2.51 21.77
N ALA A 428 -6.57 -1.76 22.44
CA ALA A 428 -7.00 -0.71 23.38
C ALA A 428 -7.93 0.33 22.73
N ASN A 429 -7.66 0.69 21.46
CA ASN A 429 -8.52 1.62 20.73
C ASN A 429 -9.82 0.96 20.23
N HIS A 430 -9.80 -0.32 19.83
CA HIS A 430 -11.00 -1.03 19.34
C HIS A 430 -11.98 -1.36 20.47
N ASP A 431 -11.49 -1.76 21.64
CA ASP A 431 -12.32 -2.08 22.81
C ASP A 431 -12.95 -0.81 23.43
N SER A 432 -12.44 0.38 23.10
CA SER A 432 -13.02 1.66 23.54
C SER A 432 -14.18 2.18 22.66
N ILE A 433 -14.43 1.53 21.52
CA ILE A 433 -15.42 1.95 20.50
C ILE A 433 -16.60 0.96 20.42
N GLN A 434 -16.50 -0.21 21.05
CA GLN A 434 -17.65 -1.11 21.31
C GLN A 434 -18.31 -0.76 22.64
#